data_AF-A0A534PT56-F1
#
_entry.id   AF-A0A534PT56-F1
#
_cell.length_a   1.000
_cell.length_b   1.000
_cell.length_c   1.000
_cell.angle_alpha   90.00
_cell.angle_beta   90.00
_cell.angle_gamma   90.00
#
_symmetry.space_group_name_H-M   'P 1'
#
loop_
_entity.id
_entity.type
_entity.pdbx_description
1 polymer ?
#
loop_
_entity_poly.entity_id
_entity_poly.type
_entity_poly.pdbx_seq_one_letter_code
_entity_poly.pdbx_strand_id
1 'polypeptide(L)'
;MAILQRLKGEGVGDWPSLGEFLRAARRRDSSALAALGAALGAPPAEQKELAQGDGAAVLLELACDLRAAKAARLAAARCLVETEAGDAGKLFAGAGDLLTDPRLGGSARKLVEKGLPAALKSDGELGQVSLAAGAFARAVHAASSAVGQPKVKEMLASAPQGHAGTAAGLFALGQGELSQDQREAWEKLLEAVCTAWRRAPDAAKRMGLVPAWPPNLPDAFAPLVQEAEKKMAAVQPPAAVAAAKAPSPTKPAAEPKRPPATTEVVGQKKLAPPIKRSQFRRPTGVVVEVPAKAPRKPMEPLIGRPLPLPSSELPPPMKAAVAPGPFAQRLRSLFDNRPEAIDRLCAAADARAAVAGENQLLAEVSRELSHKRWHEARAPREQLERLRAIAQDEKQPAQWRGVARLLLDRLKTA
;
A
#
# COMPACT_ATOMS: atom_id res chain seq x y z
N MET A 1 30.00 -2.36 -7.15
CA MET A 1 29.29 -1.23 -6.51
C MET A 1 29.06 -0.08 -7.49
N ALA A 2 28.91 -0.36 -8.79
CA ALA A 2 28.71 0.65 -9.81
C ALA A 2 27.34 1.35 -9.65
N ILE A 3 26.29 0.61 -9.28
CA ILE A 3 24.95 1.19 -9.11
C ILE A 3 24.92 2.23 -7.98
N LEU A 4 25.62 1.96 -6.87
CA LEU A 4 25.64 2.87 -5.72
C LEU A 4 26.44 4.14 -6.04
N GLN A 5 27.58 4.02 -6.74
CA GLN A 5 28.37 5.18 -7.18
C GLN A 5 27.56 6.06 -8.14
N ARG A 6 26.80 5.45 -9.05
CA ARG A 6 25.90 6.18 -9.95
C ARG A 6 24.81 6.93 -9.21
N LEU A 7 24.09 6.28 -8.29
CA LEU A 7 23.01 6.92 -7.52
C LEU A 7 23.51 8.09 -6.65
N LYS A 8 24.77 8.03 -6.18
CA LYS A 8 25.46 9.18 -5.55
C LYS A 8 25.78 10.28 -6.54
N GLY A 9 26.32 9.94 -7.72
CA GLY A 9 26.65 10.91 -8.77
C GLY A 9 25.43 11.63 -9.37
N GLU A 10 24.27 10.96 -9.38
CA GLU A 10 22.97 11.56 -9.73
C GLU A 10 22.37 12.42 -8.59
N GLY A 11 23.05 12.55 -7.45
CA GLY A 11 22.65 13.43 -6.33
C GLY A 11 21.45 12.97 -5.53
N VAL A 12 21.01 11.71 -5.69
CA VAL A 12 19.73 11.22 -5.14
C VAL A 12 19.83 10.73 -3.69
N GLY A 13 21.04 10.63 -3.14
CA GLY A 13 21.31 10.38 -1.72
C GLY A 13 22.72 9.84 -1.47
N ASP A 14 23.21 9.99 -0.24
CA ASP A 14 24.53 9.49 0.17
C ASP A 14 24.43 8.32 1.16
N TRP A 15 24.22 7.12 0.63
CA TRP A 15 24.25 5.89 1.43
C TRP A 15 25.67 5.29 1.44
N PRO A 16 26.24 4.93 2.60
CA PRO A 16 27.61 4.39 2.67
C PRO A 16 27.72 2.96 2.11
N SER A 17 26.61 2.23 1.98
CA SER A 17 26.58 0.88 1.39
C SER A 17 25.26 0.58 0.69
N LEU A 18 25.28 -0.40 -0.21
CA LEU A 18 24.10 -0.89 -0.92
C LEU A 18 23.07 -1.48 0.06
N GLY A 19 23.53 -2.17 1.10
CA GLY A 19 22.66 -2.70 2.16
C GLY A 19 21.98 -1.60 2.98
N GLU A 20 22.59 -0.43 3.14
CA GLU A 20 21.94 0.72 3.78
C GLU A 20 20.93 1.42 2.87
N PHE A 21 21.26 1.59 1.59
CA PHE A 21 20.31 2.05 0.58
C PHE A 21 19.06 1.15 0.53
N LEU A 22 19.23 -0.17 0.44
CA LEU A 22 18.13 -1.13 0.43
C LEU A 22 17.34 -1.11 1.76
N ARG A 23 18.00 -0.98 2.91
CA ARG A 23 17.33 -0.79 4.22
C ARG A 23 16.59 0.55 4.32
N ALA A 24 17.01 1.60 3.62
CA ALA A 24 16.28 2.86 3.53
C ALA A 24 15.05 2.72 2.61
N ALA A 25 15.22 2.10 1.43
CA ALA A 25 14.13 1.79 0.51
C ALA A 25 13.04 0.93 1.16
N ARG A 26 13.41 -0.14 1.89
CA ARG A 26 12.49 -0.99 2.68
C ARG A 26 11.69 -0.21 3.74
N ARG A 27 12.28 0.85 4.29
CA ARG A 27 11.63 1.77 5.24
C ARG A 27 10.77 2.84 4.56
N ARG A 28 10.62 2.79 3.24
CA ARG A 28 9.94 3.77 2.37
C ARG A 28 10.52 5.18 2.48
N ASP A 29 11.83 5.29 2.71
CA ASP A 29 12.49 6.58 2.62
C ASP A 29 12.31 7.15 1.20
N SER A 30 11.84 8.41 1.11
CA SER A 30 11.45 8.99 -0.18
C SER A 30 12.64 9.21 -1.12
N SER A 31 13.83 9.49 -0.59
CA SER A 31 15.06 9.61 -1.39
C SER A 31 15.51 8.24 -1.90
N ALA A 32 15.44 7.21 -1.05
CA ALA A 32 15.79 5.85 -1.44
C ALA A 32 14.82 5.26 -2.48
N LEU A 33 13.51 5.54 -2.35
CA LEU A 33 12.51 5.13 -3.36
C LEU A 33 12.68 5.91 -4.68
N ALA A 34 13.04 7.19 -4.64
CA ALA A 34 13.34 7.99 -5.83
C ALA A 34 14.59 7.46 -6.55
N ALA A 35 15.67 7.19 -5.80
CA ALA A 35 16.90 6.59 -6.31
C ALA A 35 16.67 5.17 -6.88
N LEU A 36 15.84 4.35 -6.23
CA LEU A 36 15.44 3.05 -6.78
C LEU A 36 14.67 3.24 -8.11
N GLY A 37 13.82 4.24 -8.22
CA GLY A 37 13.19 4.62 -9.49
C GLY A 37 14.18 5.05 -10.57
N ALA A 38 15.21 5.82 -10.22
CA ALA A 38 16.28 6.24 -11.13
C ALA A 38 17.12 5.05 -11.64
N ALA A 39 17.34 4.03 -10.81
CA ALA A 39 18.05 2.81 -11.18
C ALA A 39 17.45 2.06 -12.40
N LEU A 40 16.21 2.34 -12.81
CA LEU A 40 15.64 1.86 -14.08
C LEU A 40 16.44 2.27 -15.33
N GLY A 41 17.11 3.43 -15.28
CA GLY A 41 17.98 3.94 -16.33
C GLY A 41 19.40 3.37 -16.31
N ALA A 42 19.73 2.52 -15.33
CA ALA A 42 21.03 1.87 -15.25
C ALA A 42 21.14 0.66 -16.20
N PRO A 43 22.34 0.36 -16.73
CA PRO A 43 22.63 -0.88 -17.43
C PRO A 43 22.21 -2.13 -16.64
N PRO A 44 21.74 -3.21 -17.29
CA PRO A 44 21.36 -4.45 -16.61
C PRO A 44 22.48 -5.05 -15.73
N ALA A 45 23.75 -4.84 -16.09
CA ALA A 45 24.89 -5.28 -15.30
C ALA A 45 24.97 -4.57 -13.92
N GLU A 46 24.67 -3.27 -13.87
CA GLU A 46 24.61 -2.50 -12.61
C GLU A 46 23.36 -2.87 -11.80
N GLN A 47 22.22 -3.06 -12.48
CA GLN A 47 20.98 -3.50 -11.84
C GLN A 47 21.13 -4.87 -11.16
N LYS A 48 21.99 -5.76 -11.67
CA LYS A 48 22.28 -7.05 -11.03
C LYS A 48 22.90 -6.93 -9.64
N GLU A 49 23.59 -5.83 -9.32
CA GLU A 49 24.13 -5.62 -7.97
C GLU A 49 23.00 -5.49 -6.93
N LEU A 50 21.86 -4.88 -7.29
CA LEU A 50 20.74 -4.62 -6.37
C LEU A 50 20.08 -5.91 -5.83
N ALA A 51 20.14 -7.01 -6.57
CA ALA A 51 19.55 -8.29 -6.18
C ALA A 51 20.51 -9.21 -5.39
N GLN A 52 21.76 -8.81 -5.17
CA GLN A 52 22.75 -9.64 -4.48
C GLN A 52 22.47 -9.73 -2.97
N GLY A 53 22.78 -10.89 -2.37
CA GLY A 53 22.55 -11.17 -0.95
C GLY A 53 21.08 -10.99 -0.56
N ASP A 54 20.83 -10.27 0.55
CA ASP A 54 19.47 -9.95 1.02
C ASP A 54 18.68 -9.02 0.06
N GLY A 55 19.31 -8.47 -0.97
CA GLY A 55 18.72 -7.50 -1.87
C GLY A 55 17.48 -8.03 -2.60
N ALA A 56 17.52 -9.28 -3.09
CA ALA A 56 16.37 -9.88 -3.77
C ALA A 56 15.11 -9.94 -2.89
N ALA A 57 15.24 -10.24 -1.59
CA ALA A 57 14.11 -10.26 -0.66
C ALA A 57 13.53 -8.86 -0.42
N VAL A 58 14.39 -7.85 -0.26
CA VAL A 58 13.97 -6.45 -0.10
C VAL A 58 13.28 -5.91 -1.36
N LEU A 59 13.82 -6.21 -2.54
CA LEU A 59 13.22 -5.83 -3.81
C LEU A 59 11.86 -6.53 -4.02
N LEU A 60 11.70 -7.79 -3.61
CA LEU A 60 10.43 -8.51 -3.73
C LEU A 60 9.35 -7.86 -2.86
N GLU A 61 9.66 -7.53 -1.60
CA GLU A 61 8.77 -6.77 -0.72
C GLU A 61 8.39 -5.41 -1.35
N LEU A 62 9.35 -4.70 -1.92
CA LEU A 62 9.12 -3.38 -2.54
C LEU A 62 8.32 -3.45 -3.84
N ALA A 63 8.51 -4.48 -4.67
CA ALA A 63 7.73 -4.68 -5.90
C ALA A 63 6.24 -4.93 -5.58
N CYS A 64 5.96 -5.71 -4.54
CA CYS A 64 4.62 -6.10 -4.12
C CYS A 64 3.92 -5.05 -3.21
N ASP A 65 4.64 -4.12 -2.61
CA ASP A 65 4.05 -3.10 -1.73
C ASP A 65 3.34 -1.98 -2.53
N LEU A 66 2.02 -2.08 -2.64
CA LEU A 66 1.16 -1.10 -3.33
C LEU A 66 1.27 0.35 -2.79
N ARG A 67 1.89 0.56 -1.61
CA ARG A 67 2.17 1.89 -1.04
C ARG A 67 3.45 2.51 -1.58
N ALA A 68 4.34 1.74 -2.21
CA ALA A 68 5.55 2.26 -2.83
C ALA A 68 5.26 2.91 -4.18
N ALA A 69 6.03 3.94 -4.55
CA ALA A 69 5.86 4.64 -5.82
C ALA A 69 6.02 3.68 -7.02
N LYS A 70 5.13 3.78 -8.02
CA LYS A 70 5.12 2.86 -9.19
C LYS A 70 6.49 2.71 -9.86
N ALA A 71 7.28 3.78 -9.94
CA ALA A 71 8.63 3.74 -10.51
C ALA A 71 9.59 2.85 -9.70
N ALA A 72 9.57 2.93 -8.36
CA ALA A 72 10.37 2.09 -7.48
C ALA A 72 9.93 0.62 -7.53
N ARG A 73 8.61 0.36 -7.57
CA ARG A 73 8.04 -0.98 -7.74
C ARG A 73 8.49 -1.62 -9.06
N LEU A 74 8.46 -0.85 -10.15
CA LEU A 74 8.87 -1.31 -11.48
C LEU A 74 10.38 -1.54 -11.57
N ALA A 75 11.19 -0.69 -10.93
CA ALA A 75 12.63 -0.90 -10.78
C ALA A 75 12.95 -2.23 -10.09
N ALA A 76 12.30 -2.48 -8.95
CA ALA A 76 12.48 -3.71 -8.20
C ALA A 76 12.02 -4.95 -9.00
N ALA A 77 10.83 -4.91 -9.60
CA ALA A 77 10.32 -6.00 -10.42
C ALA A 77 11.22 -6.30 -11.64
N ARG A 78 11.65 -5.26 -12.37
CA ARG A 78 12.55 -5.43 -13.53
C ARG A 78 13.91 -5.99 -13.13
N CYS A 79 14.49 -5.49 -12.02
CA CYS A 79 15.74 -6.00 -11.47
C CYS A 79 15.63 -7.51 -11.18
N LEU A 80 14.63 -7.93 -10.39
CA LEU A 80 14.40 -9.32 -10.02
C LEU A 80 14.25 -10.22 -11.26
N VAL A 81 13.47 -9.81 -12.25
CA VAL A 81 13.25 -10.58 -13.49
C VAL A 81 14.51 -10.71 -14.35
N GLU A 82 15.33 -9.65 -14.45
CA GLU A 82 16.59 -9.69 -15.22
C GLU A 82 17.75 -10.37 -14.48
N THR A 83 17.65 -10.49 -13.15
CA THR A 83 18.56 -11.29 -12.30
C THR A 83 18.14 -12.73 -12.13
N GLU A 84 16.88 -13.06 -12.43
CA GLU A 84 16.21 -14.32 -12.09
C GLU A 84 16.29 -14.66 -10.58
N ALA A 85 16.24 -13.62 -9.74
CA ALA A 85 16.43 -13.72 -8.30
C ALA A 85 15.09 -13.57 -7.55
N GLY A 86 15.00 -14.23 -6.39
CA GLY A 86 13.80 -14.22 -5.55
C GLY A 86 12.68 -15.14 -6.08
N ASP A 87 11.51 -14.99 -5.47
CA ASP A 87 10.35 -15.84 -5.75
C ASP A 87 9.53 -15.26 -6.91
N ALA A 88 9.69 -15.85 -8.10
CA ALA A 88 9.00 -15.43 -9.31
C ALA A 88 7.47 -15.58 -9.24
N GLY A 89 6.96 -16.53 -8.44
CA GLY A 89 5.53 -16.74 -8.24
C GLY A 89 4.91 -15.62 -7.40
N LYS A 90 5.54 -15.29 -6.27
CA LYS A 90 5.16 -14.13 -5.45
C LYS A 90 5.30 -12.81 -6.20
N LEU A 91 6.36 -12.66 -7.02
CA LEU A 91 6.55 -11.47 -7.84
C LEU A 91 5.44 -11.32 -8.89
N PHE A 92 5.04 -12.41 -9.55
CA PHE A 92 3.92 -12.38 -10.50
C PHE A 92 2.60 -12.01 -9.80
N ALA A 93 2.28 -12.66 -8.68
CA ALA A 93 1.03 -12.41 -7.96
C ALA A 93 0.94 -11.00 -7.35
N GLY A 94 2.05 -10.46 -6.82
CA GLY A 94 2.07 -9.16 -6.12
C GLY A 94 2.47 -7.94 -6.96
N ALA A 95 3.16 -8.13 -8.09
CA ALA A 95 3.57 -7.05 -9.00
C ALA A 95 3.01 -7.20 -10.44
N GLY A 96 2.07 -8.13 -10.66
CA GLY A 96 1.45 -8.36 -11.97
C GLY A 96 0.66 -7.16 -12.52
N ASP A 97 0.27 -6.20 -11.68
CA ASP A 97 -0.31 -4.92 -12.12
C ASP A 97 0.67 -4.08 -12.94
N LEU A 98 1.98 -4.36 -12.86
CA LEU A 98 3.02 -3.70 -13.62
C LEU A 98 3.25 -4.30 -15.02
N LEU A 99 2.64 -5.45 -15.35
CA LEU A 99 2.80 -6.12 -16.65
C LEU A 99 2.33 -5.29 -17.85
N THR A 100 1.43 -4.32 -17.62
CA THR A 100 0.95 -3.38 -18.66
C THR A 100 1.82 -2.13 -18.79
N ASP A 101 2.86 -1.94 -17.96
CA ASP A 101 3.74 -0.77 -18.05
C ASP A 101 4.84 -0.99 -19.10
N PRO A 102 4.92 -0.15 -20.15
CA PRO A 102 5.85 -0.37 -21.26
C PRO A 102 7.33 -0.33 -20.85
N ARG A 103 7.66 0.25 -19.68
CA ARG A 103 9.03 0.30 -19.15
C ARG A 103 9.52 -1.05 -18.64
N LEU A 104 8.63 -2.02 -18.43
CA LEU A 104 9.01 -3.40 -18.12
C LEU A 104 9.47 -4.15 -19.39
N GLY A 105 8.99 -3.75 -20.57
CA GLY A 105 9.46 -4.25 -21.87
C GLY A 105 9.47 -5.77 -21.97
N GLY A 106 10.56 -6.34 -22.51
CA GLY A 106 10.72 -7.80 -22.63
C GLY A 106 10.71 -8.55 -21.29
N SER A 107 10.99 -7.87 -20.17
CA SER A 107 10.90 -8.46 -18.83
C SER A 107 9.44 -8.78 -18.45
N ALA A 108 8.44 -8.11 -19.04
CA ALA A 108 7.03 -8.42 -18.81
C ALA A 108 6.71 -9.85 -19.27
N ARG A 109 7.13 -10.21 -20.49
CA ARG A 109 6.97 -11.56 -21.04
C ARG A 109 7.71 -12.61 -20.19
N LYS A 110 8.96 -12.35 -19.79
CA LYS A 110 9.72 -13.24 -18.89
C LYS A 110 8.99 -13.46 -17.55
N LEU A 111 8.42 -12.41 -16.96
CA LEU A 111 7.68 -12.49 -15.71
C LEU A 111 6.40 -13.33 -15.85
N VAL A 112 5.71 -13.26 -16.98
CA VAL A 112 4.58 -14.18 -17.24
C VAL A 112 5.09 -15.62 -17.41
N GLU A 113 6.02 -15.86 -18.35
CA GLU A 113 6.47 -17.22 -18.73
C GLU A 113 7.13 -17.98 -17.57
N LYS A 114 7.83 -17.30 -16.65
CA LYS A 114 8.44 -17.91 -15.46
C LYS A 114 7.56 -17.79 -14.21
N GLY A 115 6.91 -16.65 -14.00
CA GLY A 115 6.21 -16.33 -12.78
C GLY A 115 4.80 -16.92 -12.68
N LEU A 116 4.04 -16.98 -13.78
CA LEU A 116 2.69 -17.58 -13.77
C LEU A 116 2.75 -19.08 -13.41
N PRO A 117 3.60 -19.93 -14.04
CA PRO A 117 3.72 -21.34 -13.64
C PRO A 117 4.28 -21.54 -12.22
N ALA A 118 5.13 -20.62 -11.74
CA ALA A 118 5.63 -20.66 -10.36
C ALA A 118 4.54 -20.31 -9.33
N ALA A 119 3.69 -19.32 -9.63
CA ALA A 119 2.55 -18.95 -8.81
C ALA A 119 1.50 -20.06 -8.74
N LEU A 120 1.24 -20.78 -9.84
CA LEU A 120 0.32 -21.93 -9.87
C LEU A 120 0.81 -23.15 -9.07
N LYS A 121 2.12 -23.24 -8.80
CA LYS A 121 2.73 -24.25 -7.92
C LYS A 121 2.85 -23.80 -6.46
N SER A 122 2.44 -22.57 -6.15
CA SER A 122 2.55 -22.01 -4.80
C SER A 122 1.29 -22.34 -4.00
N ASP A 123 1.36 -23.40 -3.20
CA ASP A 123 0.27 -23.76 -2.27
C ASP A 123 -0.05 -22.62 -1.28
N GLY A 124 -1.33 -22.51 -0.89
CA GLY A 124 -1.80 -21.55 0.10
C GLY A 124 -2.92 -20.64 -0.41
N GLU A 125 -2.83 -19.34 -0.12
CA GLU A 125 -3.91 -18.36 -0.34
C GLU A 125 -4.38 -18.24 -1.80
N LEU A 126 -3.56 -18.63 -2.78
CA LEU A 126 -3.93 -18.61 -4.20
C LEU A 126 -4.90 -19.75 -4.58
N GLY A 127 -4.86 -20.87 -3.86
CA GLY A 127 -5.76 -22.00 -4.07
C GLY A 127 -7.17 -21.80 -3.52
N GLN A 128 -7.35 -20.83 -2.62
CA GLN A 128 -8.61 -20.52 -1.94
C GLN A 128 -9.13 -19.14 -2.34
N VAL A 129 -10.43 -18.89 -2.12
CA VAL A 129 -11.03 -17.57 -2.41
C VAL A 129 -10.51 -16.55 -1.40
N SER A 130 -9.62 -15.67 -1.87
CA SER A 130 -8.87 -14.72 -1.05
C SER A 130 -8.55 -13.44 -1.83
N LEU A 131 -8.11 -12.39 -1.13
CA LEU A 131 -7.59 -11.18 -1.78
C LEU A 131 -6.32 -11.46 -2.60
N ALA A 132 -5.52 -12.48 -2.23
CA ALA A 132 -4.36 -12.92 -2.99
C ALA A 132 -4.75 -13.60 -4.31
N ALA A 133 -5.78 -14.45 -4.29
CA ALA A 133 -6.36 -15.03 -5.51
C ALA A 133 -6.94 -13.95 -6.45
N GLY A 134 -7.48 -12.86 -5.88
CA GLY A 134 -7.95 -11.69 -6.63
C GLY A 134 -6.83 -10.86 -7.26
N ALA A 135 -5.73 -10.63 -6.52
CA ALA A 135 -4.52 -10.01 -7.06
C ALA A 135 -3.89 -10.86 -8.16
N PHE A 136 -3.86 -12.19 -7.99
CA PHE A 136 -3.44 -13.14 -9.02
C PHE A 136 -4.35 -13.10 -10.26
N ALA A 137 -5.67 -13.07 -10.10
CA ALA A 137 -6.60 -12.88 -11.22
C ALA A 137 -6.34 -11.57 -11.99
N ARG A 138 -5.96 -10.50 -11.29
CA ARG A 138 -5.52 -9.24 -11.94
C ARG A 138 -4.18 -9.37 -12.66
N ALA A 139 -3.21 -10.09 -12.09
CA ALA A 139 -1.94 -10.40 -12.74
C ALA A 139 -2.15 -11.24 -14.02
N VAL A 140 -3.05 -12.23 -13.98
CA VAL A 140 -3.47 -13.05 -15.12
C VAL A 140 -4.15 -12.20 -16.20
N HIS A 141 -5.07 -11.30 -15.84
CA HIS A 141 -5.69 -10.38 -16.78
C HIS A 141 -4.64 -9.48 -17.45
N ALA A 142 -3.72 -8.89 -16.68
CA ALA A 142 -2.63 -8.06 -17.21
C ALA A 142 -1.63 -8.85 -18.07
N ALA A 143 -1.36 -10.11 -17.75
CA ALA A 143 -0.49 -11.00 -18.52
C ALA A 143 -0.99 -11.23 -19.96
N SER A 144 -2.31 -11.14 -20.19
CA SER A 144 -2.88 -11.25 -21.54
C SER A 144 -2.36 -10.18 -22.50
N SER A 145 -2.00 -8.99 -22.00
CA SER A 145 -1.38 -7.92 -22.81
C SER A 145 0.09 -8.19 -23.14
N ALA A 146 0.78 -9.05 -22.38
CA ALA A 146 2.20 -9.35 -22.56
C ALA A 146 2.48 -10.59 -23.42
N VAL A 147 1.60 -11.60 -23.38
CA VAL A 147 1.78 -12.89 -24.11
C VAL A 147 0.55 -13.36 -24.90
N GLY A 148 -0.56 -12.62 -24.86
CA GLY A 148 -1.83 -12.99 -25.49
C GLY A 148 -2.69 -13.93 -24.64
N GLN A 149 -4.02 -13.75 -24.70
CA GLN A 149 -4.97 -14.60 -23.96
C GLN A 149 -4.81 -16.11 -24.22
N PRO A 150 -4.58 -16.62 -25.45
CA PRO A 150 -4.46 -18.06 -25.68
C PRO A 150 -3.31 -18.69 -24.91
N LYS A 151 -2.15 -18.00 -24.83
CA LYS A 151 -0.98 -18.52 -24.12
C LYS A 151 -1.17 -18.49 -22.60
N VAL A 152 -1.84 -17.45 -22.07
CA VAL A 152 -2.23 -17.41 -20.65
C VAL A 152 -3.19 -18.56 -20.33
N LYS A 153 -4.19 -18.84 -21.18
CA LYS A 153 -5.12 -19.98 -20.99
C LYS A 153 -4.39 -21.33 -20.96
N GLU A 154 -3.46 -21.54 -21.89
CA GLU A 154 -2.62 -22.74 -21.94
C GLU A 154 -1.83 -22.93 -20.63
N MET A 155 -1.23 -21.86 -20.10
CA MET A 155 -0.51 -21.92 -18.82
C MET A 155 -1.44 -22.20 -17.63
N LEU A 156 -2.63 -21.59 -17.59
CA LEU A 156 -3.64 -21.82 -16.56
C LEU A 156 -4.19 -23.26 -16.57
N ALA A 157 -4.21 -23.93 -17.72
CA ALA A 157 -4.63 -25.34 -17.83
C ALA A 157 -3.68 -26.32 -17.10
N SER A 158 -2.46 -25.89 -16.75
CA SER A 158 -1.52 -26.68 -15.93
C SER A 158 -1.78 -26.60 -14.41
N ALA A 159 -2.77 -25.83 -13.98
CA ALA A 159 -3.08 -25.64 -12.56
C ALA A 159 -3.76 -26.86 -11.91
N PRO A 160 -3.64 -27.04 -10.58
CA PRO A 160 -4.43 -28.01 -9.85
C PRO A 160 -5.95 -27.79 -10.01
N GLN A 161 -6.72 -28.88 -10.04
CA GLN A 161 -8.18 -28.80 -10.07
C GLN A 161 -8.71 -28.09 -8.82
N GLY A 162 -9.70 -27.21 -8.99
CA GLY A 162 -10.30 -26.43 -7.90
C GLY A 162 -9.51 -25.19 -7.46
N HIS A 163 -8.31 -24.92 -8.01
CA HIS A 163 -7.48 -23.78 -7.65
C HIS A 163 -8.21 -22.43 -7.89
N ALA A 164 -8.63 -21.76 -6.82
CA ALA A 164 -9.50 -20.59 -6.88
C ALA A 164 -8.91 -19.42 -7.68
N GLY A 165 -7.60 -19.17 -7.58
CA GLY A 165 -6.91 -18.16 -8.40
C GLY A 165 -6.97 -18.46 -9.90
N THR A 166 -7.01 -19.73 -10.30
CA THR A 166 -7.13 -20.14 -11.71
C THR A 166 -8.53 -19.86 -12.23
N ALA A 167 -9.56 -20.24 -11.47
CA ALA A 167 -10.95 -19.96 -11.82
C ALA A 167 -11.21 -18.44 -11.85
N ALA A 168 -10.73 -17.69 -10.86
CA ALA A 168 -10.79 -16.23 -10.83
C ALA A 168 -10.05 -15.58 -12.01
N GLY A 169 -8.90 -16.14 -12.42
CA GLY A 169 -8.15 -15.69 -13.60
C GLY A 169 -8.87 -15.96 -14.93
N LEU A 170 -9.48 -17.14 -15.10
CA LEU A 170 -10.28 -17.48 -16.28
C LEU A 170 -11.55 -16.62 -16.37
N PHE A 171 -12.21 -16.38 -15.23
CA PHE A 171 -13.36 -15.46 -15.12
C PHE A 171 -12.96 -14.02 -15.46
N ALA A 172 -11.83 -13.54 -14.96
CA ALA A 172 -11.29 -12.23 -15.29
C ALA A 172 -11.00 -12.05 -16.80
N LEU A 173 -10.64 -13.12 -17.50
CA LEU A 173 -10.43 -13.13 -18.95
C LEU A 173 -11.74 -13.31 -19.76
N GLY A 174 -12.89 -13.51 -19.11
CA GLY A 174 -14.15 -13.84 -19.77
C GLY A 174 -14.16 -15.22 -20.44
N GLN A 175 -13.31 -16.15 -19.98
CA GLN A 175 -13.11 -17.49 -20.60
C GLN A 175 -13.54 -18.66 -19.70
N GLY A 176 -14.23 -18.38 -18.60
CA GLY A 176 -14.83 -19.36 -17.70
C GLY A 176 -15.74 -18.67 -16.70
N GLU A 177 -16.64 -19.44 -16.09
CA GLU A 177 -17.52 -18.96 -15.02
C GLU A 177 -16.99 -19.41 -13.66
N LEU A 178 -17.29 -18.64 -12.60
CA LEU A 178 -17.06 -19.07 -11.23
C LEU A 178 -18.11 -20.12 -10.85
N SER A 179 -17.71 -21.22 -10.20
CA SER A 179 -18.69 -22.16 -9.63
C SER A 179 -19.54 -21.46 -8.57
N GLN A 180 -20.73 -22.00 -8.29
CA GLN A 180 -21.63 -21.41 -7.29
C GLN A 180 -20.93 -21.25 -5.93
N ASP A 181 -20.25 -22.30 -5.45
CA ASP A 181 -19.48 -22.28 -4.19
C ASP A 181 -18.42 -21.17 -4.17
N GLN A 182 -17.70 -20.98 -5.29
CA GLN A 182 -16.70 -19.92 -5.41
C GLN A 182 -17.34 -18.54 -5.45
N ARG A 183 -18.47 -18.37 -6.15
CA ARG A 183 -19.22 -17.11 -6.18
C ARG A 183 -19.70 -16.73 -4.77
N GLU A 184 -20.32 -17.66 -4.05
CA GLU A 184 -20.77 -17.43 -2.67
C GLU A 184 -19.60 -17.10 -1.73
N ALA A 185 -18.45 -17.76 -1.89
CA ALA A 185 -17.24 -17.44 -1.12
C ALA A 185 -16.69 -16.04 -1.48
N TRP A 186 -16.73 -15.64 -2.76
CA TRP A 186 -16.34 -14.30 -3.21
C TRP A 186 -17.27 -13.22 -2.66
N GLU A 187 -18.59 -13.45 -2.67
CA GLU A 187 -19.57 -12.53 -2.06
C GLU A 187 -19.32 -12.37 -0.56
N LYS A 188 -19.17 -13.47 0.19
CA LYS A 188 -18.86 -13.47 1.63
C LYS A 188 -17.56 -12.72 1.94
N LEU A 189 -16.51 -12.92 1.12
CA LEU A 189 -15.23 -12.21 1.25
C LEU A 189 -15.38 -10.70 1.00
N LEU A 190 -16.06 -10.31 -0.08
CA LEU A 190 -16.28 -8.92 -0.44
C LEU A 190 -17.13 -8.18 0.61
N GLU A 191 -18.18 -8.83 1.13
CA GLU A 191 -19.00 -8.32 2.23
C GLU A 191 -18.18 -8.09 3.51
N ALA A 192 -17.33 -9.05 3.90
CA ALA A 192 -16.47 -8.94 5.06
C ALA A 192 -15.45 -7.79 4.92
N VAL A 193 -14.80 -7.67 3.74
CA VAL A 193 -13.81 -6.61 3.47
C VAL A 193 -14.47 -5.23 3.37
N CYS A 194 -15.66 -5.12 2.73
CA CYS A 194 -16.46 -3.90 2.69
C CYS A 194 -16.85 -3.44 4.10
N THR A 195 -17.30 -4.38 4.94
CA THR A 195 -17.68 -4.13 6.34
C THR A 195 -16.48 -3.66 7.17
N ALA A 196 -15.33 -4.34 7.03
CA ALA A 196 -14.10 -3.94 7.71
C ALA A 196 -13.65 -2.54 7.29
N TRP A 197 -13.66 -2.22 6.00
CA TRP A 197 -13.30 -0.90 5.50
C TRP A 197 -14.28 0.20 5.95
N ARG A 198 -15.59 -0.04 5.91
CA ARG A 198 -16.62 0.92 6.37
C ARG A 198 -16.52 1.20 7.88
N ARG A 199 -16.25 0.18 8.69
CA ARG A 199 -16.07 0.31 10.15
C ARG A 199 -14.74 0.96 10.54
N ALA A 200 -13.71 0.87 9.69
CA ALA A 200 -12.39 1.39 9.98
C ALA A 200 -12.39 2.93 10.18
N PRO A 201 -11.71 3.46 11.20
CA PRO A 201 -11.49 4.89 11.32
C PRO A 201 -10.58 5.37 10.18
N ASP A 202 -10.78 6.61 9.71
CA ASP A 202 -10.06 7.11 8.52
C ASP A 202 -8.54 7.17 8.71
N ALA A 203 -8.05 7.28 9.95
CA ALA A 203 -6.64 7.10 10.27
C ALA A 203 -6.11 5.70 9.91
N ALA A 204 -6.87 4.64 10.20
CA ALA A 204 -6.48 3.26 9.85
C ALA A 204 -6.51 3.03 8.33
N LYS A 205 -7.48 3.64 7.62
CA LYS A 205 -7.53 3.66 6.15
C LYS A 205 -6.28 4.34 5.56
N ARG A 206 -5.95 5.55 6.03
CA ARG A 206 -4.77 6.32 5.58
C ARG A 206 -3.44 5.61 5.84
N MET A 207 -3.34 4.87 6.95
CA MET A 207 -2.14 4.09 7.29
C MET A 207 -2.04 2.73 6.56
N GLY A 208 -3.06 2.35 5.78
CA GLY A 208 -3.11 1.04 5.10
C GLY A 208 -3.14 -0.14 6.06
N LEU A 209 -3.81 0.02 7.22
CA LEU A 209 -4.01 -1.04 8.22
C LEU A 209 -5.23 -1.91 7.94
N VAL A 210 -6.05 -1.51 6.96
CA VAL A 210 -7.26 -2.21 6.50
C VAL A 210 -7.16 -2.31 4.98
N PRO A 211 -7.61 -3.42 4.35
CA PRO A 211 -7.56 -3.55 2.89
C PRO A 211 -8.22 -2.38 2.18
N ALA A 212 -7.66 -1.97 1.05
CA ALA A 212 -8.25 -0.90 0.24
C ALA A 212 -9.63 -1.32 -0.30
N TRP A 213 -10.57 -0.38 -0.34
CA TRP A 213 -11.89 -0.55 -0.94
C TRP A 213 -12.12 0.49 -2.06
N PRO A 214 -12.66 0.10 -3.23
CA PRO A 214 -12.89 -1.29 -3.65
C PRO A 214 -11.56 -2.08 -3.75
N PRO A 215 -11.57 -3.40 -3.55
CA PRO A 215 -10.38 -4.22 -3.69
C PRO A 215 -9.89 -4.19 -5.15
N ASN A 216 -8.59 -4.38 -5.34
CA ASN A 216 -7.92 -4.20 -6.63
C ASN A 216 -8.18 -5.38 -7.60
N LEU A 217 -9.44 -5.68 -7.88
CA LEU A 217 -9.88 -6.81 -8.71
C LEU A 217 -10.00 -6.42 -10.20
N PRO A 218 -10.12 -7.40 -11.10
CA PRO A 218 -10.51 -7.20 -12.51
C PRO A 218 -11.96 -6.72 -12.65
N ASP A 219 -12.26 -6.03 -13.75
CA ASP A 219 -13.59 -5.42 -13.99
C ASP A 219 -14.74 -6.45 -14.07
N ALA A 220 -14.45 -7.71 -14.40
CA ALA A 220 -15.40 -8.82 -14.34
C ALA A 220 -16.02 -9.02 -12.94
N PHE A 221 -15.33 -8.62 -11.87
CA PHE A 221 -15.83 -8.69 -10.48
C PHE A 221 -16.67 -7.47 -10.08
N ALA A 222 -16.80 -6.43 -10.93
CA ALA A 222 -17.53 -5.21 -10.60
C ALA A 222 -18.99 -5.44 -10.15
N PRO A 223 -19.78 -6.38 -10.71
CA PRO A 223 -21.12 -6.68 -10.21
C PRO A 223 -21.11 -7.16 -8.75
N LEU A 224 -20.22 -8.08 -8.39
CA LEU A 224 -20.08 -8.62 -7.03
C LEU A 224 -19.65 -7.53 -6.02
N VAL A 225 -18.77 -6.63 -6.45
CA VAL A 225 -18.37 -5.46 -5.64
C VAL A 225 -19.55 -4.53 -5.40
N GLN A 226 -20.35 -4.22 -6.43
CA GLN A 226 -21.55 -3.39 -6.29
C GLN A 226 -22.62 -4.05 -5.41
N GLU A 227 -22.78 -5.37 -5.49
CA GLU A 227 -23.69 -6.13 -4.62
C GLU A 227 -23.25 -6.06 -3.15
N ALA A 228 -21.96 -6.23 -2.85
CA ALA A 228 -21.41 -6.07 -1.50
C ALA A 228 -21.56 -4.62 -0.99
N GLU A 229 -21.39 -3.60 -1.84
CA GLU A 229 -21.60 -2.19 -1.47
C GLU A 229 -23.07 -1.88 -1.15
N LYS A 230 -24.02 -2.46 -1.91
CA LYS A 230 -25.46 -2.33 -1.68
C LYS A 230 -25.88 -3.02 -0.39
N LYS A 231 -25.48 -4.29 -0.19
CA LYS A 231 -25.78 -5.07 1.03
C LYS A 231 -25.24 -4.38 2.30
N MET A 232 -24.02 -3.81 2.24
CA MET A 232 -23.38 -3.16 3.38
C MET A 232 -23.60 -1.65 3.45
N ALA A 233 -24.55 -1.10 2.68
CA ALA A 233 -24.85 0.33 2.61
C ALA A 233 -25.13 0.97 3.98
N ALA A 234 -25.80 0.23 4.87
CA ALA A 234 -26.18 0.68 6.22
C ALA A 234 -25.03 0.69 7.25
N VAL A 235 -23.87 0.09 6.96
CA VAL A 235 -22.74 0.03 7.90
C VAL A 235 -22.00 1.37 7.92
N GLN A 236 -22.05 2.06 9.06
CA GLN A 236 -21.37 3.34 9.30
C GLN A 236 -20.15 3.20 10.23
N PRO A 237 -19.13 4.09 10.13
CA PRO A 237 -18.00 4.11 11.04
C PRO A 237 -18.42 4.58 12.45
N PRO A 238 -17.75 4.12 13.52
CA PRO A 238 -18.12 4.43 14.91
C PRO A 238 -18.11 5.93 15.25
N ALA A 239 -17.28 6.72 14.55
CA ALA A 239 -17.26 8.18 14.71
C ALA A 239 -18.58 8.86 14.29
N ALA A 240 -19.28 8.33 13.28
CA ALA A 240 -20.59 8.85 12.88
C ALA A 240 -21.67 8.54 13.92
N VAL A 241 -21.58 7.36 14.58
CA VAL A 241 -22.50 6.97 15.66
C VAL A 241 -22.33 7.84 16.91
N ALA A 242 -21.10 8.29 17.19
CA ALA A 242 -20.83 9.27 18.25
C ALA A 242 -21.44 10.65 17.94
N ALA A 243 -21.31 11.13 16.69
CA ALA A 243 -21.94 12.38 16.25
C ALA A 243 -23.48 12.31 16.27
N ALA A 244 -24.07 11.16 15.92
CA ALA A 244 -25.51 10.94 15.96
C ALA A 244 -26.10 10.75 17.38
N LYS A 245 -25.26 10.54 18.41
CA LYS A 245 -25.66 10.43 19.83
C LYS A 245 -25.37 11.68 20.65
N ALA A 246 -24.76 12.71 20.09
CA ALA A 246 -24.62 14.00 20.76
C ALA A 246 -25.99 14.71 20.80
N PRO A 247 -26.52 15.10 21.97
CA PRO A 247 -27.73 15.92 22.02
C PRO A 247 -27.44 17.29 21.40
N SER A 248 -28.24 17.68 20.40
CA SER A 248 -28.14 19.00 19.76
C SER A 248 -28.22 20.12 20.79
N PRO A 249 -27.31 21.12 20.78
CA PRO A 249 -27.41 22.25 21.70
C PRO A 249 -28.70 23.04 21.43
N THR A 250 -29.41 23.34 22.50
CA THR A 250 -30.74 23.94 22.51
C THR A 250 -30.74 25.31 21.82
N LYS A 251 -31.61 25.52 20.83
CA LYS A 251 -31.95 26.87 20.34
C LYS A 251 -32.73 27.61 21.43
N PRO A 252 -32.34 28.82 21.86
CA PRO A 252 -33.28 29.75 22.47
C PRO A 252 -34.16 30.38 21.38
N ALA A 253 -35.46 30.49 21.66
CA ALA A 253 -36.42 31.15 20.78
C ALA A 253 -36.99 32.40 21.47
N ALA A 254 -37.03 33.54 20.76
CA ALA A 254 -37.96 34.64 21.01
C ALA A 254 -37.94 35.65 19.83
N GLU A 255 -38.97 35.58 18.99
CA GLU A 255 -39.55 36.74 18.28
C GLU A 255 -40.35 37.62 19.30
N PRO A 256 -40.96 38.80 18.99
CA PRO A 256 -41.52 39.21 17.68
C PRO A 256 -41.49 40.72 17.29
N LYS A 257 -41.77 41.02 16.00
CA LYS A 257 -42.93 41.85 15.53
C LYS A 257 -42.89 42.16 14.02
N ARG A 258 -43.93 41.70 13.32
CA ARG A 258 -44.49 42.28 12.06
C ARG A 258 -45.66 43.23 12.47
N PRO A 259 -46.37 44.00 11.60
CA PRO A 259 -46.84 43.68 10.23
C PRO A 259 -46.76 44.89 9.24
N PRO A 260 -47.62 45.06 8.21
CA PRO A 260 -47.63 44.32 6.94
C PRO A 260 -47.68 45.21 5.67
N ALA A 261 -47.47 44.62 4.47
CA ALA A 261 -48.14 45.06 3.23
C ALA A 261 -48.09 43.96 2.13
N THR A 262 -49.17 43.94 1.35
CA THR A 262 -49.50 43.34 0.03
C THR A 262 -48.32 43.18 -0.98
N THR A 263 -48.35 42.33 -2.03
CA THR A 263 -49.46 41.66 -2.76
C THR A 263 -48.95 40.42 -3.53
N GLU A 264 -49.85 39.61 -4.10
CA GLU A 264 -49.55 38.50 -5.02
C GLU A 264 -49.03 38.98 -6.41
N VAL A 265 -48.35 38.09 -7.17
CA VAL A 265 -48.75 37.64 -8.53
C VAL A 265 -47.64 36.81 -9.23
N VAL A 266 -48.11 35.83 -9.98
CA VAL A 266 -47.43 34.85 -10.85
C VAL A 266 -46.51 35.45 -11.94
N GLY A 267 -45.32 34.85 -12.14
CA GLY A 267 -44.87 34.47 -13.49
C GLY A 267 -43.71 35.21 -14.21
N GLN A 268 -42.89 34.39 -14.88
CA GLN A 268 -42.03 34.68 -16.04
C GLN A 268 -40.62 35.31 -15.90
N LYS A 269 -39.62 34.44 -16.15
CA LYS A 269 -38.36 34.62 -16.91
C LYS A 269 -37.79 36.04 -17.14
N LYS A 270 -36.53 36.24 -16.72
CA LYS A 270 -35.47 36.88 -17.56
C LYS A 270 -34.07 36.38 -17.18
N LEU A 271 -33.17 36.33 -18.18
CA LEU A 271 -31.85 35.70 -18.09
C LEU A 271 -30.81 36.59 -17.39
N ALA A 272 -29.82 35.95 -16.76
CA ALA A 272 -28.48 36.51 -16.57
C ALA A 272 -27.45 35.62 -17.32
N PRO A 273 -26.40 36.20 -17.94
CA PRO A 273 -25.60 35.51 -18.96
C PRO A 273 -24.53 34.54 -18.42
N PRO A 274 -24.15 33.51 -19.18
CA PRO A 274 -23.13 32.53 -18.78
C PRO A 274 -21.70 33.12 -18.80
N ILE A 275 -20.91 32.75 -17.79
CA ILE A 275 -19.50 33.13 -17.66
C ILE A 275 -18.67 32.56 -18.82
N LYS A 276 -17.89 33.42 -19.48
CA LYS A 276 -17.14 33.12 -20.71
C LYS A 276 -16.06 32.05 -20.48
N ARG A 277 -16.02 31.04 -21.36
CA ARG A 277 -14.87 30.12 -21.51
C ARG A 277 -13.84 30.74 -22.47
N SER A 278 -12.56 30.69 -22.11
CA SER A 278 -11.40 31.08 -22.93
C SER A 278 -10.55 29.82 -23.19
N GLN A 279 -10.57 29.24 -24.39
CA GLN A 279 -9.76 29.55 -25.60
C GLN A 279 -8.35 28.93 -25.72
N PHE A 280 -7.90 28.06 -24.80
CA PHE A 280 -6.71 27.22 -25.05
C PHE A 280 -6.94 25.70 -24.88
N ARG A 281 -7.80 25.15 -25.75
CA ARG A 281 -7.66 23.79 -26.30
C ARG A 281 -8.14 23.79 -27.75
N ARG A 282 -7.27 23.42 -28.70
CA ARG A 282 -7.68 22.89 -30.01
C ARG A 282 -7.28 21.41 -30.08
N PRO A 283 -8.13 20.51 -30.60
CA PRO A 283 -7.81 19.10 -30.79
C PRO A 283 -7.00 18.85 -32.07
N THR A 284 -6.62 17.58 -32.24
CA THR A 284 -5.57 17.04 -33.12
C THR A 284 -5.93 16.95 -34.61
N GLY A 285 -4.92 17.16 -35.47
CA GLY A 285 -4.66 16.31 -36.65
C GLY A 285 -5.19 16.73 -38.03
N VAL A 286 -4.28 17.15 -38.91
CA VAL A 286 -4.27 16.85 -40.37
C VAL A 286 -2.80 16.70 -40.82
N VAL A 287 -2.55 15.76 -41.74
CA VAL A 287 -1.23 15.41 -42.31
C VAL A 287 -0.88 16.33 -43.48
N VAL A 288 0.33 16.92 -43.51
CA VAL A 288 1.02 17.36 -44.74
C VAL A 288 2.54 17.14 -44.61
N GLU A 289 3.14 16.83 -45.76
CA GLU A 289 4.45 16.23 -46.04
C GLU A 289 5.73 17.01 -45.64
N VAL A 290 6.85 16.28 -45.69
CA VAL A 290 8.23 16.76 -45.55
C VAL A 290 8.74 17.32 -46.89
N PRO A 291 9.45 18.47 -46.88
CA PRO A 291 10.64 18.61 -47.73
C PRO A 291 11.92 18.89 -46.93
N ALA A 292 13.07 18.65 -47.57
CA ALA A 292 14.35 18.51 -46.90
C ALA A 292 15.29 19.75 -46.98
N LYS A 293 16.23 19.81 -46.01
CA LYS A 293 17.64 20.21 -46.18
C LYS A 293 17.97 21.72 -46.41
N ALA A 294 18.48 22.36 -45.35
CA ALA A 294 19.37 23.53 -45.40
C ALA A 294 20.41 23.45 -44.23
N PRO A 295 21.57 24.14 -44.29
CA PRO A 295 22.82 23.57 -43.76
C PRO A 295 23.20 23.92 -42.32
N ARG A 296 24.06 23.07 -41.74
CA ARG A 296 24.71 23.26 -40.44
C ARG A 296 25.88 24.25 -40.54
N LYS A 297 25.96 25.21 -39.61
CA LYS A 297 27.19 25.98 -39.35
C LYS A 297 28.00 25.26 -38.26
N PRO A 298 29.33 25.08 -38.41
CA PRO A 298 30.19 24.66 -37.31
C PRO A 298 30.45 25.85 -36.37
N MET A 299 30.56 25.59 -35.06
CA MET A 299 31.14 26.53 -34.09
C MET A 299 32.36 25.88 -33.43
N GLU A 300 33.38 26.69 -33.19
CA GLU A 300 34.68 26.26 -32.67
C GLU A 300 34.63 25.89 -31.17
N PRO A 301 35.53 25.01 -30.70
CA PRO A 301 35.57 24.60 -29.29
C PRO A 301 36.26 25.64 -28.39
N LEU A 302 35.51 26.21 -27.45
CA LEU A 302 36.06 27.06 -26.39
C LEU A 302 36.76 26.22 -25.31
N ILE A 303 38.07 26.41 -25.17
CA ILE A 303 38.90 25.83 -24.12
C ILE A 303 38.75 26.65 -22.83
N GLY A 304 38.29 26.03 -21.74
CA GLY A 304 38.13 26.66 -20.42
C GLY A 304 39.04 26.02 -19.36
N ARG A 305 39.85 26.84 -18.67
CA ARG A 305 40.71 26.41 -17.54
C ARG A 305 39.88 26.01 -16.31
N PRO A 306 40.34 25.03 -15.50
CA PRO A 306 39.78 24.78 -14.18
C PRO A 306 40.29 25.79 -13.13
N LEU A 307 39.42 26.18 -12.21
CA LEU A 307 39.74 26.87 -10.95
C LEU A 307 39.50 25.89 -9.78
N PRO A 308 40.39 25.82 -8.77
CA PRO A 308 40.19 24.97 -7.61
C PRO A 308 39.25 25.63 -6.59
N LEU A 309 38.33 24.85 -6.02
CA LEU A 309 37.49 25.26 -4.87
C LEU A 309 38.03 24.66 -3.57
N PRO A 310 37.88 25.36 -2.42
CA PRO A 310 38.41 24.90 -1.13
C PRO A 310 37.57 23.78 -0.51
N SER A 311 38.23 22.87 0.20
CA SER A 311 37.59 21.76 0.92
C SER A 311 36.77 22.26 2.11
N SER A 312 35.49 21.85 2.19
CA SER A 312 34.60 22.17 3.29
C SER A 312 34.64 21.08 4.37
N GLU A 313 35.37 21.31 5.46
CA GLU A 313 35.28 20.48 6.67
C GLU A 313 33.98 20.80 7.43
N LEU A 314 33.00 19.90 7.36
CA LEU A 314 31.80 19.91 8.22
C LEU A 314 31.78 18.64 9.08
N PRO A 315 31.38 18.73 10.37
CA PRO A 315 31.43 17.60 11.29
C PRO A 315 30.41 16.50 10.93
N PRO A 316 30.70 15.22 11.25
CA PRO A 316 29.88 14.11 10.80
C PRO A 316 28.48 14.09 11.46
N PRO A 317 27.43 13.69 10.72
CA PRO A 317 26.06 13.66 11.23
C PRO A 317 25.85 12.59 12.30
N MET A 318 25.00 12.91 13.29
CA MET A 318 24.68 12.01 14.40
C MET A 318 23.93 10.75 13.91
N LYS A 319 24.27 9.59 14.49
CA LYS A 319 23.71 8.28 14.09
C LYS A 319 22.19 8.24 14.24
N ALA A 320 21.48 7.94 13.15
CA ALA A 320 20.02 7.88 13.13
C ALA A 320 19.46 6.79 14.06
N ALA A 321 18.45 7.15 14.87
CA ALA A 321 17.82 6.25 15.82
C ALA A 321 17.00 5.12 15.14
N VAL A 322 16.93 3.96 15.80
CA VAL A 322 16.16 2.80 15.33
C VAL A 322 14.66 3.14 15.29
N ALA A 323 14.04 2.96 14.12
CA ALA A 323 12.64 3.27 13.90
C ALA A 323 11.70 2.54 14.90
N PRO A 324 10.66 3.21 15.42
CA PRO A 324 9.64 2.58 16.25
C PRO A 324 8.78 1.63 15.41
N GLY A 325 8.57 0.39 15.86
CA GLY A 325 7.61 -0.53 15.25
C GLY A 325 6.16 -0.27 15.70
N PRO A 326 5.20 -1.13 15.31
CA PRO A 326 3.77 -0.81 15.35
C PRO A 326 3.23 -0.51 16.75
N PHE A 327 3.75 -1.18 17.78
CA PHE A 327 3.35 -0.95 19.18
C PHE A 327 4.22 0.09 19.88
N ALA A 328 5.39 0.47 19.35
CA ALA A 328 6.36 1.29 20.08
C ALA A 328 5.82 2.68 20.48
N GLN A 329 4.98 3.31 19.65
CA GLN A 329 4.35 4.58 20.02
C GLN A 329 3.25 4.42 21.09
N ARG A 330 2.57 3.27 21.15
CA ARG A 330 1.52 2.96 22.14
C ARG A 330 2.12 2.55 23.48
N LEU A 331 3.16 1.72 23.45
CA LEU A 331 4.00 1.43 24.61
C LEU A 331 4.57 2.73 25.18
N ARG A 332 5.12 3.63 24.35
CA ARG A 332 5.60 4.95 24.82
C ARG A 332 4.51 5.74 25.57
N SER A 333 3.29 5.81 25.02
CA SER A 333 2.19 6.51 25.71
C SER A 333 1.76 5.90 27.05
N LEU A 334 2.05 4.62 27.29
CA LEU A 334 1.83 3.94 28.57
C LEU A 334 2.83 4.39 29.65
N PHE A 335 4.06 4.72 29.24
CA PHE A 335 5.07 5.32 30.11
C PHE A 335 4.86 6.83 30.33
N ASP A 336 4.26 7.54 29.35
CA ASP A 336 3.91 8.97 29.45
C ASP A 336 2.71 9.27 30.41
N ASN A 337 2.33 8.32 31.26
CA ASN A 337 1.19 8.34 32.21
C ASN A 337 -0.14 8.90 31.66
N ARG A 338 -0.48 8.62 30.40
CA ARG A 338 -1.76 9.06 29.84
C ARG A 338 -2.88 8.08 30.23
N PRO A 339 -4.03 8.53 30.78
CA PRO A 339 -5.09 7.63 31.23
C PRO A 339 -5.66 6.76 30.10
N GLU A 340 -5.69 7.28 28.87
CA GLU A 340 -6.16 6.58 27.67
C GLU A 340 -5.15 5.59 27.06
N ALA A 341 -3.93 5.47 27.60
CA ALA A 341 -2.86 4.71 26.97
C ALA A 341 -3.19 3.22 26.84
N ILE A 342 -3.81 2.64 27.88
CA ILE A 342 -4.26 1.25 27.91
C ILE A 342 -5.42 1.03 26.94
N ASP A 343 -6.43 1.91 26.91
CA ASP A 343 -7.57 1.79 25.98
C ASP A 343 -7.09 1.81 24.52
N ARG A 344 -6.14 2.70 24.21
CA ARG A 344 -5.48 2.81 22.89
C ARG A 344 -4.57 1.62 22.57
N LEU A 345 -4.04 0.92 23.57
CA LEU A 345 -3.26 -0.32 23.43
C LEU A 345 -4.19 -1.51 23.18
N CYS A 346 -5.27 -1.66 23.95
CA CYS A 346 -6.31 -2.67 23.79
C CYS A 346 -6.99 -2.58 22.41
N ALA A 347 -7.38 -1.38 21.98
CA ALA A 347 -7.91 -1.16 20.63
C ALA A 347 -6.91 -1.50 19.51
N ALA A 348 -5.61 -1.30 19.74
CA ALA A 348 -4.56 -1.71 18.80
C ALA A 348 -4.32 -3.23 18.81
N ALA A 349 -4.43 -3.87 19.98
CA ALA A 349 -4.38 -5.32 20.12
C ALA A 349 -5.54 -5.99 19.38
N ASP A 350 -6.78 -5.49 19.52
CA ASP A 350 -7.94 -5.98 18.76
C ASP A 350 -7.74 -5.84 17.25
N ALA A 351 -7.40 -4.64 16.79
CA ALA A 351 -7.21 -4.39 15.36
C ALA A 351 -6.10 -5.27 14.77
N ARG A 352 -5.08 -5.64 15.55
CA ARG A 352 -4.00 -6.51 15.10
C ARG A 352 -4.36 -7.99 15.19
N ALA A 353 -5.03 -8.44 16.26
CA ALA A 353 -5.53 -9.80 16.40
C ALA A 353 -6.56 -10.15 15.31
N ALA A 354 -7.44 -9.21 14.96
CA ALA A 354 -8.43 -9.38 13.89
C ALA A 354 -7.81 -9.51 12.48
N VAL A 355 -6.55 -9.09 12.29
CA VAL A 355 -5.85 -9.09 11.00
C VAL A 355 -4.78 -10.18 10.89
N ALA A 356 -4.07 -10.48 11.99
CA ALA A 356 -2.92 -11.39 12.01
C ALA A 356 -3.07 -12.57 12.99
N GLY A 357 -4.17 -12.64 13.74
CA GLY A 357 -4.37 -13.61 14.81
C GLY A 357 -3.65 -13.26 16.12
N GLU A 358 -4.12 -13.84 17.22
CA GLU A 358 -3.61 -13.59 18.57
C GLU A 358 -2.13 -13.99 18.74
N ASN A 359 -1.74 -15.15 18.20
CA ASN A 359 -0.36 -15.65 18.29
C ASN A 359 0.66 -14.69 17.66
N GLN A 360 0.31 -14.07 16.52
CA GLN A 360 1.20 -13.14 15.82
C GLN A 360 1.25 -11.77 16.52
N LEU A 361 0.12 -11.30 17.06
CA LEU A 361 0.08 -10.13 17.96
C LEU A 361 1.04 -10.32 19.15
N LEU A 362 0.95 -11.43 19.87
CA LEU A 362 1.79 -11.68 21.05
C LEU A 362 3.27 -11.78 20.69
N ALA A 363 3.60 -12.41 19.55
CA ALA A 363 4.97 -12.45 19.03
C ALA A 363 5.52 -11.05 18.67
N GLU A 364 4.70 -10.18 18.09
CA GLU A 364 5.07 -8.80 17.75
C GLU A 364 5.25 -7.90 18.98
N VAL A 365 4.35 -7.99 19.97
CA VAL A 365 4.47 -7.25 21.24
C VAL A 365 5.67 -7.75 22.05
N SER A 366 5.90 -9.06 22.11
CA SER A 366 7.09 -9.65 22.75
C SER A 366 8.40 -9.20 22.08
N ARG A 367 8.44 -9.15 20.75
CA ARG A 367 9.57 -8.64 19.98
C ARG A 367 9.79 -7.14 20.18
N GLU A 368 8.73 -6.35 20.32
CA GLU A 368 8.86 -4.94 20.65
C GLU A 368 9.43 -4.74 22.05
N LEU A 369 8.92 -5.47 23.06
CA LEU A 369 9.35 -5.38 24.46
C LEU A 369 10.77 -5.89 24.71
N SER A 370 11.36 -6.69 23.81
CA SER A 370 12.77 -7.11 23.92
C SER A 370 13.77 -6.06 23.42
N HIS A 371 13.32 -4.93 22.88
CA HIS A 371 14.22 -3.82 22.57
C HIS A 371 14.72 -3.13 23.85
N LYS A 372 16.04 -2.86 23.91
CA LYS A 372 16.73 -2.20 25.03
C LYS A 372 16.02 -0.96 25.59
N ARG A 373 15.35 -0.18 24.73
CA ARG A 373 14.56 1.02 25.11
C ARG A 373 13.45 0.77 26.13
N TRP A 374 13.02 -0.47 26.34
CA TRP A 374 11.97 -0.83 27.30
C TRP A 374 12.49 -1.56 28.54
N HIS A 375 13.72 -2.06 28.54
CA HIS A 375 14.28 -2.80 29.69
C HIS A 375 14.44 -1.93 30.95
N GLU A 376 14.61 -0.62 30.78
CA GLU A 376 14.73 0.36 31.87
C GLU A 376 13.45 1.20 32.05
N ALA A 377 12.43 1.00 31.20
CA ALA A 377 11.22 1.81 31.20
C ALA A 377 10.25 1.37 32.30
N ARG A 378 9.91 2.30 33.20
CA ARG A 378 9.01 2.05 34.35
C ARG A 378 7.61 2.57 34.08
N ALA A 379 6.63 1.68 34.07
CA ALA A 379 5.22 2.07 33.93
C ALA A 379 4.66 2.68 35.23
N PRO A 380 3.81 3.70 35.16
CA PRO A 380 3.12 4.26 36.32
C PRO A 380 2.24 3.22 37.01
N ARG A 381 2.13 3.31 38.35
CA ARG A 381 1.39 2.35 39.18
C ARG A 381 -0.08 2.21 38.77
N GLU A 382 -0.75 3.31 38.46
CA GLU A 382 -2.16 3.33 38.00
C GLU A 382 -2.36 2.54 36.69
N GLN A 383 -1.39 2.60 35.78
CA GLN A 383 -1.43 1.85 34.52
C GLN A 383 -1.20 0.35 34.79
N LEU A 384 -0.29 0.00 35.70
CA LEU A 384 -0.08 -1.40 36.11
C LEU A 384 -1.31 -1.99 36.81
N GLU A 385 -2.00 -1.22 37.65
CA GLU A 385 -3.24 -1.66 38.31
C GLU A 385 -4.39 -1.86 37.30
N ARG A 386 -4.53 -0.99 36.29
CA ARG A 386 -5.46 -1.20 35.16
C ARG A 386 -5.11 -2.42 34.31
N LEU A 387 -3.83 -2.64 34.00
CA LEU A 387 -3.38 -3.86 33.28
C LEU A 387 -3.68 -5.13 34.07
N ARG A 388 -3.51 -5.12 35.40
CA ARG A 388 -3.88 -6.25 36.27
C ARG A 388 -5.38 -6.53 36.23
N ALA A 389 -6.22 -5.49 36.31
CA ALA A 389 -7.67 -5.63 36.20
C ALA A 389 -8.07 -6.30 34.86
N ILE A 390 -7.48 -5.85 33.75
CA ILE A 390 -7.72 -6.46 32.41
C ILE A 390 -7.19 -7.90 32.34
N ALA A 391 -6.04 -8.21 32.92
CA ALA A 391 -5.46 -9.56 32.90
C ALA A 391 -6.23 -10.59 33.75
N GLN A 392 -6.97 -10.12 34.76
CA GLN A 392 -7.76 -10.91 35.72
C GLN A 392 -9.25 -11.03 35.35
N ASP A 393 -9.84 -10.03 34.70
CA ASP A 393 -11.25 -10.06 34.29
C ASP A 393 -11.48 -11.00 33.10
N GLU A 394 -12.08 -12.16 33.36
CA GLU A 394 -12.38 -13.18 32.34
C GLU A 394 -13.35 -12.72 31.25
N LYS A 395 -14.10 -11.63 31.48
CA LYS A 395 -15.00 -11.04 30.48
C LYS A 395 -14.25 -10.29 29.38
N GLN A 396 -12.95 -10.02 29.56
CA GLN A 396 -12.15 -9.31 28.58
C GLN A 396 -11.67 -10.23 27.44
N PRO A 397 -11.56 -9.71 26.20
CA PRO A 397 -11.09 -10.49 25.06
C PRO A 397 -9.74 -11.17 25.32
N ALA A 398 -9.54 -12.38 24.77
CA ALA A 398 -8.33 -13.19 24.99
C ALA A 398 -7.06 -12.40 24.65
N GLN A 399 -7.05 -11.72 23.50
CA GLN A 399 -5.96 -10.87 23.04
C GLN A 399 -5.61 -9.71 24.00
N TRP A 400 -6.58 -9.15 24.75
CA TRP A 400 -6.30 -8.12 25.75
C TRP A 400 -5.64 -8.74 26.98
N ARG A 401 -6.16 -9.89 27.44
CA ARG A 401 -5.60 -10.64 28.58
C ARG A 401 -4.18 -11.12 28.28
N GLY A 402 -3.93 -11.63 27.07
CA GLY A 402 -2.60 -12.05 26.61
C GLY A 402 -1.60 -10.89 26.59
N VAL A 403 -1.94 -9.75 25.97
CA VAL A 403 -1.07 -8.56 25.93
C VAL A 403 -0.84 -7.98 27.33
N ALA A 404 -1.88 -7.91 28.17
CA ALA A 404 -1.76 -7.41 29.54
C ALA A 404 -0.85 -8.28 30.42
N ARG A 405 -0.99 -9.61 30.36
CA ARG A 405 -0.09 -10.55 31.06
C ARG A 405 1.35 -10.41 30.59
N LEU A 406 1.58 -10.40 29.28
CA LEU A 406 2.92 -10.28 28.69
C LEU A 406 3.60 -8.96 29.08
N LEU A 407 2.83 -7.86 29.21
CA LEU A 407 3.31 -6.59 29.75
C LEU A 407 3.61 -6.67 31.25
N LEU A 408 2.76 -7.27 32.07
CA LEU A 408 3.00 -7.42 33.51
C LEU A 408 4.22 -8.30 33.82
N ASP A 409 4.44 -9.36 33.04
CA ASP A 409 5.60 -10.26 33.19
C ASP A 409 6.93 -9.59 32.83
N ARG A 410 6.90 -8.61 31.91
CA ARG A 410 8.09 -7.90 31.41
C ARG A 410 8.36 -6.59 32.14
N LEU A 411 7.30 -5.86 32.48
CA LEU A 411 7.37 -4.60 33.24
C LEU A 411 7.32 -4.94 34.73
N LYS A 412 8.46 -5.40 35.25
CA LYS A 412 8.64 -5.73 36.67
C LYS A 412 8.09 -4.62 37.56
N THR A 413 7.21 -5.00 38.47
CA THR A 413 6.69 -4.11 39.50
C THR A 413 7.75 -3.89 40.57
N ALA A 414 8.32 -2.67 40.59
CA ALA A 414 9.24 -2.13 41.59
C ALA A 414 10.54 -2.93 41.82
#